data_AF-A0A7S1EQQ0-F1
#
_entry.id   AF-A0A7S1EQQ0-F1
#
_cell.length_a   1.000
_cell.length_b   1.000
_cell.length_c   1.000
_cell.angle_alpha   90.00
_cell.angle_beta   90.00
_cell.angle_gamma   90.00
#
_symmetry.space_group_name_H-M   'P 1'
#
loop_
_entity.id
_entity.type
_entity.pdbx_description
1 polymer ?
#
loop_
_entity_poly.entity_id
_entity_poly.type
_entity_poly.pdbx_seq_one_letter_code
_entity_poly.pdbx_strand_id
1 'polypeptide(L)'
;MDSVCVRLVVSRACGMSRRVQKSFSVGGEIRKSDASPVTVADFAVQALILSDLHEKFPTHKFIAEETSTALNKDPELCQTVIDVVNEARSNSGFKFGAEEICSAIDLGKYDGTDPEETVWVLDPIDGTKGFMRMEQFCIALGVLQQGKAVLGILGCPNLNESLDGSGPRGVIFHAIKGEGSYMQTDDITDVVNTKRLSVSDVCDPMYGVFMESVESAHSSHALSAQVAAMLGVKSAPIRMDSQAKYGVIARGETNLFM
;
A
#
# COMPACT_ATOMS: atom_id res chain seq x y z
N MET A 1 13.29 4.81 15.11
CA MET A 1 13.00 3.70 14.18
C MET A 1 13.74 3.99 12.88
N ASP A 2 14.53 3.04 12.35
CA ASP A 2 15.29 3.26 11.11
C ASP A 2 14.36 3.22 9.90
N SER A 3 13.95 4.41 9.43
CA SER A 3 12.98 4.57 8.35
C SER A 3 13.51 4.12 6.98
N VAL A 4 14.83 4.07 6.78
CA VAL A 4 15.42 3.64 5.50
C VAL A 4 15.14 2.16 5.27
N CYS A 5 15.38 1.34 6.30
CA CYS A 5 15.14 -0.09 6.21
C CYS A 5 13.67 -0.46 6.02
N VAL A 6 12.75 0.23 6.70
CA VAL A 6 11.31 -0.01 6.52
C VAL A 6 10.90 0.33 5.08
N ARG A 7 11.40 1.45 4.54
CA ARG A 7 11.18 1.81 3.12
C ARG A 7 11.80 0.80 2.15
N LEU A 8 12.92 0.15 2.50
CA LEU A 8 13.51 -0.97 1.74
C LEU A 8 12.60 -2.16 1.59
N VAL A 9 11.93 -2.55 2.68
CA VAL A 9 10.98 -3.66 2.66
C VAL A 9 9.76 -3.31 1.78
N VAL A 10 9.20 -2.11 1.94
CA VAL A 10 8.05 -1.66 1.14
C VAL A 10 8.40 -1.52 -0.35
N SER A 11 9.57 -0.96 -0.68
CA SER A 11 10.07 -0.88 -2.07
C SER A 11 10.14 -2.25 -2.75
N ARG A 12 10.68 -3.24 -2.06
CA ARG A 12 10.73 -4.62 -2.57
C ARG A 12 9.34 -5.18 -2.80
N ALA A 13 8.41 -4.95 -1.86
CA ALA A 13 7.02 -5.35 -1.98
C ALA A 13 6.29 -4.63 -3.14
N CYS A 14 6.60 -3.35 -3.39
CA CYS A 14 6.11 -2.60 -4.56
C CYS A 14 6.60 -3.22 -5.88
N GLY A 15 7.88 -3.57 -5.96
CA GLY A 15 8.45 -4.25 -7.12
C GLY A 15 7.80 -5.61 -7.38
N MET A 16 7.62 -6.41 -6.32
CA MET A 16 7.00 -7.73 -6.36
C MET A 16 5.53 -7.67 -6.78
N SER A 17 4.70 -6.86 -6.11
CA SER A 17 3.26 -6.73 -6.41
C SER A 17 3.01 -6.28 -7.85
N ARG A 18 3.85 -5.40 -8.41
CA ARG A 18 3.76 -4.99 -9.82
C ARG A 18 4.10 -6.12 -10.80
N ARG A 19 5.02 -7.02 -10.45
CA ARG A 19 5.31 -8.22 -11.26
C ARG A 19 4.14 -9.19 -11.22
N VAL A 20 3.57 -9.43 -10.04
CA VAL A 20 2.35 -10.23 -9.87
C VAL A 20 1.20 -9.64 -10.67
N GLN A 21 0.93 -8.34 -10.55
CA GLN A 21 -0.14 -7.67 -11.30
C GLN A 21 0.00 -7.90 -12.82
N LYS A 22 1.22 -7.81 -13.36
CA LYS A 22 1.52 -8.01 -14.79
C LYS A 22 1.45 -9.47 -15.23
N SER A 23 1.92 -10.42 -14.43
CA SER A 23 2.00 -11.83 -14.83
C SER A 23 0.62 -12.43 -15.09
N PHE A 24 -0.40 -11.94 -14.39
CA PHE A 24 -1.79 -12.36 -14.59
C PHE A 24 -2.51 -11.63 -15.75
N SER A 25 -1.92 -10.56 -16.31
CA SER A 25 -2.46 -9.91 -17.52
C SER A 25 -2.04 -10.60 -18.82
N VAL A 26 -0.89 -11.28 -18.84
CA VAL A 26 -0.29 -11.85 -20.07
C VAL A 26 -0.96 -13.17 -20.51
N GLY A 27 -1.94 -13.69 -19.75
CA GLY A 27 -2.63 -14.94 -20.03
C GLY A 27 -4.07 -14.86 -20.53
N GLY A 28 -4.72 -13.67 -20.54
CA GLY A 28 -6.11 -13.47 -21.01
C GLY A 28 -7.22 -14.16 -20.20
N GLU A 29 -6.91 -15.24 -19.47
CA GLU A 29 -7.80 -15.95 -18.58
C GLU A 29 -7.32 -15.77 -17.14
N ILE A 30 -8.06 -14.98 -16.36
CA ILE A 30 -8.00 -15.04 -14.90
C ILE A 30 -8.38 -16.48 -14.53
N ARG A 31 -7.41 -17.28 -14.07
CA ARG A 31 -7.65 -18.66 -13.65
C ARG A 31 -8.79 -18.66 -12.63
N LYS A 32 -9.85 -19.42 -12.92
CA LYS A 32 -11.04 -19.64 -12.07
C LYS A 32 -10.80 -20.70 -10.98
N SER A 33 -9.57 -20.83 -10.50
CA SER A 33 -9.34 -21.41 -9.17
C SER A 33 -9.30 -20.24 -8.19
N ASP A 34 -9.64 -20.47 -6.93
CA ASP A 34 -9.81 -19.43 -5.90
C ASP A 34 -8.54 -18.57 -5.62
N ALA A 35 -7.46 -18.77 -6.37
CA ALA A 35 -6.22 -18.00 -6.41
C ALA A 35 -6.29 -16.82 -7.40
N SER A 36 -7.05 -15.78 -7.05
CA SER A 36 -7.05 -14.55 -7.83
C SER A 36 -5.67 -13.84 -7.77
N PRO A 37 -5.27 -13.05 -8.78
CA PRO A 37 -4.00 -12.32 -8.77
C PRO A 37 -3.81 -11.45 -7.53
N VAL A 38 -4.91 -10.86 -7.05
CA VAL A 38 -4.91 -10.03 -5.84
C VAL A 38 -4.64 -10.89 -4.61
N THR A 39 -5.31 -12.04 -4.47
CA THR A 39 -5.07 -13.01 -3.40
C THR A 39 -3.59 -13.43 -3.30
N VAL A 40 -2.94 -13.73 -4.42
CA VAL A 40 -1.50 -14.05 -4.43
C VAL A 40 -0.67 -12.85 -3.97
N ALA A 41 -1.01 -11.65 -4.44
CA ALA A 41 -0.31 -10.42 -4.06
C ALA A 41 -0.48 -10.09 -2.56
N ASP A 42 -1.69 -10.24 -2.02
CA ASP A 42 -2.00 -10.01 -0.59
C ASP A 42 -1.14 -10.89 0.31
N PHE A 43 -1.18 -12.20 0.11
CA PHE A 43 -0.38 -13.15 0.89
C PHE A 43 1.13 -12.91 0.72
N ALA A 44 1.60 -12.67 -0.51
CA ALA A 44 3.02 -12.47 -0.76
C ALA A 44 3.54 -11.17 -0.13
N VAL A 45 2.80 -10.07 -0.26
CA VAL A 45 3.16 -8.77 0.35
C VAL A 45 3.15 -8.89 1.88
N GLN A 46 2.11 -9.50 2.46
CA GLN A 46 2.05 -9.71 3.91
C GLN A 46 3.21 -10.58 4.41
N ALA A 47 3.46 -11.73 3.79
CA ALA A 47 4.56 -12.62 4.19
C ALA A 47 5.92 -11.90 4.10
N LEU A 48 6.18 -11.18 3.01
CA LEU A 48 7.44 -10.46 2.79
C LEU A 48 7.64 -9.35 3.83
N ILE A 49 6.64 -8.50 4.03
CA ILE A 49 6.76 -7.35 4.93
C ILE A 49 6.86 -7.81 6.38
N LEU A 50 5.97 -8.71 6.82
CA LEU A 50 5.93 -9.13 8.22
C LEU A 50 7.18 -9.93 8.60
N SER A 51 7.69 -10.81 7.73
CA SER A 51 8.93 -11.54 8.01
C SER A 51 10.13 -10.61 8.17
N ASP A 52 10.35 -9.69 7.22
CA ASP A 52 11.47 -8.74 7.26
C ASP A 52 11.37 -7.77 8.46
N LEU A 53 10.16 -7.30 8.79
CA LEU A 53 9.97 -6.41 9.93
C LEU A 53 10.11 -7.15 11.27
N HIS A 54 9.65 -8.40 11.37
CA HIS A 54 9.79 -9.19 12.58
C HIS A 54 11.26 -9.55 12.86
N GLU A 55 12.04 -9.84 11.82
CA GLU A 55 13.49 -10.04 11.96
C GLU A 55 14.17 -8.80 12.59
N LYS A 56 13.76 -7.60 12.16
CA LYS A 56 14.32 -6.34 12.67
C LYS A 56 13.72 -5.86 14.00
N PHE A 57 12.46 -6.17 14.24
CA PHE A 57 11.71 -5.75 15.43
C PHE A 57 10.98 -6.94 16.07
N PRO A 58 11.71 -7.91 16.69
CA PRO A 58 11.12 -9.16 17.16
C PRO A 58 10.08 -9.01 18.27
N THR A 59 10.13 -7.90 19.01
CA THR A 59 9.19 -7.63 20.11
C THR A 59 7.93 -6.91 19.66
N HIS A 60 7.90 -6.34 18.45
CA HIS A 60 6.74 -5.60 17.96
C HIS A 60 5.62 -6.54 17.56
N LYS A 61 4.38 -6.03 17.60
CA LYS A 61 3.18 -6.76 17.17
C LYS A 61 2.74 -6.32 15.78
N PHE A 62 1.99 -7.15 15.09
CA PHE A 62 1.53 -6.90 13.73
C PHE A 62 0.05 -7.22 13.59
N ILE A 63 -0.69 -6.30 12.96
CA ILE A 63 -2.09 -6.47 12.56
C ILE A 63 -2.11 -6.40 11.04
N ALA A 64 -2.66 -7.42 10.38
CA ALA A 64 -2.82 -7.44 8.94
C ALA A 64 -4.09 -8.23 8.53
N GLU A 65 -4.57 -8.02 7.31
CA GLU A 65 -5.86 -8.57 6.83
C GLU A 65 -5.84 -10.09 6.69
N GLU A 66 -4.74 -10.66 6.19
CA GLU A 66 -4.72 -12.06 5.75
C GLU A 66 -4.35 -13.05 6.85
N THR A 67 -4.84 -14.29 6.72
CA THR A 67 -4.45 -15.41 7.59
C THR A 67 -4.06 -16.64 6.78
N SER A 68 -3.15 -17.47 7.29
CA SER A 68 -2.65 -18.67 6.60
C SER A 68 -3.73 -19.75 6.33
N THR A 69 -4.93 -19.59 6.88
CA THR A 69 -6.05 -20.55 6.77
C THR A 69 -6.38 -20.93 5.33
N ALA A 70 -6.31 -19.97 4.40
CA ALA A 70 -6.56 -20.22 2.98
C ALA A 70 -5.41 -21.02 2.34
N LEU A 71 -4.16 -20.68 2.63
CA LEU A 71 -2.98 -21.38 2.11
C LEU A 71 -2.90 -22.83 2.58
N ASN A 72 -3.32 -23.11 3.82
CA ASN A 72 -3.37 -24.47 4.36
C ASN A 72 -4.39 -25.37 3.62
N LYS A 73 -5.39 -24.77 2.97
CA LYS A 73 -6.43 -25.49 2.20
C LYS A 73 -6.12 -25.57 0.71
N ASP A 74 -5.20 -24.75 0.21
CA ASP A 74 -4.82 -24.67 -1.19
C ASP A 74 -3.28 -24.73 -1.35
N PRO A 75 -2.72 -25.94 -1.52
CA PRO A 75 -1.27 -26.12 -1.71
C PRO A 75 -0.74 -25.46 -2.99
N GLU A 76 -1.54 -25.32 -4.04
CA GLU A 76 -1.10 -24.68 -5.30
C GLU A 76 -0.95 -23.17 -5.12
N LEU A 77 -1.92 -22.54 -4.44
CA LEU A 77 -1.83 -21.14 -4.03
C LEU A 77 -0.62 -20.92 -3.10
N CYS A 78 -0.45 -21.79 -2.10
CA CYS A 78 0.68 -21.71 -1.18
C CYS A 78 2.02 -21.79 -1.93
N GLN A 79 2.17 -22.72 -2.87
CA GLN A 79 3.38 -22.83 -3.69
C GLN A 79 3.60 -21.58 -4.55
N THR A 80 2.54 -21.01 -5.13
CA THR A 80 2.63 -19.77 -5.91
C THR A 80 3.13 -18.60 -5.05
N VAL A 81 2.61 -18.46 -3.82
CA VAL A 81 3.04 -17.43 -2.87
C VAL A 81 4.52 -17.64 -2.48
N ILE A 82 4.93 -18.88 -2.19
CA ILE A 82 6.33 -19.24 -1.90
C ILE A 82 7.26 -18.78 -3.03
N ASP A 83 6.91 -19.10 -4.27
CA ASP A 83 7.74 -18.79 -5.43
C ASP A 83 7.89 -17.27 -5.62
N VAL A 84 6.79 -16.52 -5.51
CA VAL A 84 6.76 -15.05 -5.62
C VAL A 84 7.61 -14.39 -4.53
N VAL A 85 7.47 -14.82 -3.27
CA VAL A 85 8.23 -14.26 -2.14
C VAL A 85 9.72 -14.57 -2.27
N ASN A 86 10.07 -15.82 -2.62
CA ASN A 86 11.46 -16.22 -2.80
C ASN A 86 12.14 -15.51 -3.97
N GLU A 87 11.43 -15.26 -5.07
CA GLU A 87 11.95 -14.44 -6.18
C GLU A 87 12.29 -13.03 -5.71
N ALA A 88 11.40 -12.41 -4.91
CA ALA A 88 11.62 -11.09 -4.35
C ALA A 88 12.79 -11.04 -3.35
N ARG A 89 13.07 -12.14 -2.64
CA ARG A 89 14.15 -12.29 -1.65
C ARG A 89 15.42 -12.97 -2.16
N SER A 90 15.61 -13.08 -3.47
CA SER A 90 16.70 -13.83 -4.12
C SER A 90 18.13 -13.55 -3.60
N ASN A 91 18.38 -12.39 -2.98
CA ASN A 91 19.69 -12.02 -2.41
C ASN A 91 19.91 -12.45 -0.93
N SER A 92 18.92 -13.04 -0.25
CA SER A 92 18.98 -13.28 1.20
C SER A 92 19.57 -14.63 1.63
N GLY A 93 19.87 -15.54 0.69
CA GLY A 93 20.42 -16.88 0.97
C GLY A 93 19.45 -17.87 1.62
N PHE A 94 18.47 -17.37 2.38
CA PHE A 94 17.35 -18.12 2.93
C PHE A 94 16.23 -18.28 1.90
N LYS A 95 15.59 -19.47 1.88
CA LYS A 95 14.41 -19.74 1.07
C LYS A 95 13.25 -20.14 1.98
N PHE A 96 12.12 -19.48 1.80
CA PHE A 96 10.88 -19.80 2.48
C PHE A 96 10.32 -21.12 1.97
N GLY A 97 9.92 -21.99 2.89
CA GLY A 97 8.97 -23.07 2.64
C GLY A 97 7.56 -22.67 3.08
N ALA A 98 6.64 -23.65 3.03
CA ALA A 98 5.24 -23.44 3.39
C ALA A 98 5.06 -23.05 4.86
N GLU A 99 5.81 -23.68 5.77
CA GLU A 99 5.74 -23.39 7.20
C GLU A 99 6.18 -21.95 7.49
N GLU A 100 7.25 -21.47 6.85
CA GLU A 100 7.74 -20.11 7.06
C GLU A 100 6.84 -19.05 6.43
N ILE A 101 6.23 -19.31 5.27
CA ILE A 101 5.21 -18.41 4.69
C ILE A 101 4.00 -18.31 5.61
N CYS A 102 3.44 -19.44 6.04
CA CYS A 102 2.27 -19.45 6.92
C CYS A 102 2.58 -18.76 8.26
N SER A 103 3.75 -19.02 8.84
CA SER A 103 4.20 -18.37 10.07
C SER A 103 4.36 -16.86 9.89
N ALA A 104 4.95 -16.41 8.77
CA ALA A 104 5.13 -14.99 8.48
C ALA A 104 3.78 -14.25 8.31
N ILE A 105 2.83 -14.86 7.60
CA ILE A 105 1.47 -14.31 7.44
C ILE A 105 0.78 -14.20 8.80
N ASP A 106 0.89 -15.23 9.62
CA ASP A 106 0.21 -15.34 10.90
C ASP A 106 0.80 -14.44 12.00
N LEU A 107 1.95 -13.80 11.77
CA LEU A 107 2.41 -12.68 12.61
C LEU A 107 1.37 -11.56 12.68
N GLY A 108 0.56 -11.39 11.63
CA GLY A 108 -0.48 -10.36 11.50
C GLY A 108 -1.74 -10.59 12.34
N LYS A 109 -1.80 -11.67 13.15
CA LYS A 109 -2.98 -12.07 13.93
C LYS A 109 -3.17 -11.33 15.26
N TYR A 110 -2.34 -10.33 15.56
CA TYR A 110 -2.51 -9.58 16.80
C TYR A 110 -3.88 -8.87 16.82
N ASP A 111 -4.57 -8.90 17.96
CA ASP A 111 -5.94 -8.39 18.10
C ASP A 111 -6.01 -6.95 18.65
N GLY A 112 -4.86 -6.33 18.93
CA GLY A 112 -4.80 -4.96 19.44
C GLY A 112 -5.13 -4.81 20.93
N THR A 113 -5.02 -5.87 21.72
CA THR A 113 -5.50 -5.89 23.11
C THR A 113 -4.63 -5.14 24.13
N ASP A 114 -3.32 -5.01 23.91
CA ASP A 114 -2.42 -4.25 24.78
C ASP A 114 -2.08 -2.86 24.19
N PRO A 115 -2.47 -1.77 24.88
CA PRO A 115 -2.19 -0.41 24.43
C PRO A 115 -0.72 -0.01 24.53
N GLU A 116 0.12 -0.66 25.35
CA GLU A 116 1.53 -0.30 25.51
C GLU A 116 2.44 -0.89 24.42
N GLU A 117 1.91 -1.81 23.62
CA GLU A 117 2.66 -2.44 22.53
C GLU A 117 2.93 -1.48 21.37
N THR A 118 4.08 -1.66 20.71
CA THR A 118 4.32 -1.05 19.40
C THR A 118 3.75 -1.96 18.33
N VAL A 119 2.74 -1.46 17.62
CA VAL A 119 1.93 -2.25 16.69
C VAL A 119 2.13 -1.74 15.28
N TRP A 120 2.55 -2.63 14.37
CA TRP A 120 2.49 -2.39 12.94
C TRP A 120 1.11 -2.75 12.41
N VAL A 121 0.55 -1.91 11.56
CA VAL A 121 -0.72 -2.18 10.87
C VAL A 121 -0.44 -2.20 9.38
N LEU A 122 -0.79 -3.29 8.71
CA LEU A 122 -0.53 -3.52 7.30
C LEU A 122 -1.84 -3.84 6.56
N ASP A 123 -2.09 -3.10 5.50
CA ASP A 123 -2.99 -3.48 4.42
C ASP A 123 -2.11 -3.85 3.21
N PRO A 124 -1.99 -5.15 2.86
CA PRO A 124 -1.03 -5.60 1.88
C PRO A 124 -1.37 -5.13 0.46
N ILE A 125 -2.63 -5.11 0.05
CA ILE A 125 -3.09 -4.53 -1.23
C ILE A 125 -4.39 -3.74 -1.01
N ASP A 126 -4.23 -2.47 -0.65
CA ASP A 126 -5.36 -1.55 -0.60
C ASP A 126 -5.75 -1.12 -2.03
N GLY A 127 -7.04 -1.17 -2.33
CA GLY A 127 -7.58 -0.96 -3.68
C GLY A 127 -7.53 -2.20 -4.57
N THR A 128 -7.88 -3.37 -4.02
CA THR A 128 -7.93 -4.67 -4.73
C THR A 128 -8.61 -4.63 -6.11
N LYS A 129 -9.71 -3.88 -6.27
CA LYS A 129 -10.35 -3.69 -7.58
C LYS A 129 -9.48 -2.90 -8.58
N GLY A 130 -8.81 -1.84 -8.11
CA GLY A 130 -7.84 -1.10 -8.90
C GLY A 130 -6.65 -1.98 -9.28
N PHE A 131 -6.19 -2.84 -8.37
CA PHE A 131 -5.18 -3.88 -8.67
C PHE A 131 -5.63 -4.79 -9.82
N MET A 132 -6.86 -5.34 -9.74
CA MET A 132 -7.42 -6.21 -10.77
C MET A 132 -7.64 -5.51 -12.13
N ARG A 133 -7.87 -4.20 -12.14
CA ARG A 133 -8.03 -3.37 -13.35
C ARG A 133 -6.71 -2.88 -13.96
N MET A 134 -5.56 -3.24 -13.40
CA MET A 134 -4.26 -2.67 -13.79
C MET A 134 -4.11 -1.16 -13.50
N GLU A 135 -4.92 -0.64 -12.59
CA GLU A 135 -5.00 0.76 -12.17
C GLU A 135 -4.25 0.97 -10.84
N GLN A 136 -4.67 1.94 -10.02
CA GLN A 136 -3.98 2.29 -8.78
C GLN A 136 -4.29 1.29 -7.66
N PHE A 137 -3.25 0.96 -6.89
CA PHE A 137 -3.32 0.24 -5.63
C PHE A 137 -2.18 0.71 -4.73
N CYS A 138 -2.26 0.40 -3.44
CA CYS A 138 -1.27 0.82 -2.47
C CYS A 138 -0.96 -0.30 -1.48
N ILE A 139 0.29 -0.38 -1.06
CA ILE A 139 0.71 -1.12 0.13
C ILE A 139 0.73 -0.11 1.27
N ALA A 140 -0.14 -0.27 2.26
CA ALA A 140 -0.27 0.70 3.36
C ALA A 140 0.28 0.11 4.67
N LEU A 141 1.34 0.74 5.20
CA LEU A 141 2.00 0.32 6.42
C LEU A 141 2.04 1.47 7.43
N GLY A 142 1.49 1.24 8.62
CA GLY A 142 1.49 2.19 9.73
C GLY A 142 2.13 1.62 10.99
N VAL A 143 2.53 2.50 11.91
CA VAL A 143 2.94 2.14 13.27
C VAL A 143 2.10 2.90 14.27
N LEU A 144 1.54 2.17 15.22
CA LEU A 144 0.89 2.67 16.42
C LEU A 144 1.82 2.50 17.62
N GLN A 145 1.93 3.53 18.43
CA GLN A 145 2.53 3.47 19.78
C GLN A 145 1.54 4.10 20.75
N GLN A 146 1.18 3.40 21.82
CA GLN A 146 0.17 3.88 22.77
C GLN A 146 -1.16 4.24 22.09
N GLY A 147 -1.58 3.40 21.14
CA GLY A 147 -2.76 3.61 20.30
C GLY A 147 -2.70 4.81 19.34
N LYS A 148 -1.55 5.50 19.22
CA LYS A 148 -1.39 6.68 18.37
C LYS A 148 -0.52 6.37 17.16
N ALA A 149 -0.96 6.79 15.98
CA ALA A 149 -0.15 6.72 14.77
C ALA A 149 1.12 7.60 14.90
N VAL A 150 2.29 6.98 14.72
CA VAL A 150 3.61 7.64 14.82
C VAL A 150 4.41 7.59 13.51
N LEU A 151 4.17 6.60 12.67
CA LEU A 151 4.80 6.44 11.35
C LEU A 151 3.76 5.92 10.35
N GLY A 152 3.85 6.39 9.12
CA GLY A 152 3.05 5.89 8.00
C GLY A 152 3.89 5.81 6.73
N ILE A 153 3.70 4.76 5.96
CA ILE A 153 4.32 4.53 4.66
C ILE A 153 3.24 4.04 3.69
N LEU A 154 3.19 4.65 2.52
CA LEU A 154 2.32 4.24 1.42
C LEU A 154 3.22 3.91 0.23
N GLY A 155 3.30 2.64 -0.14
CA GLY A 155 3.94 2.21 -1.38
C GLY A 155 2.91 2.20 -2.51
N CYS A 156 3.08 3.05 -3.52
CA CYS A 156 2.14 3.19 -4.64
C CYS A 156 2.82 2.77 -5.95
N PRO A 157 2.81 1.48 -6.33
CA PRO A 157 3.61 0.98 -7.44
C PRO A 157 3.17 1.51 -8.79
N ASN A 158 1.92 1.93 -8.91
CA ASN A 158 1.34 2.36 -10.18
C ASN A 158 1.19 3.88 -10.31
N LEU A 159 1.52 4.63 -9.26
CA LEU A 159 1.35 6.08 -9.24
C LEU A 159 2.62 6.75 -9.81
N ASN A 160 2.42 7.74 -10.68
CA ASN A 160 3.50 8.57 -11.19
C ASN A 160 3.84 9.67 -10.18
N GLU A 161 5.04 10.23 -10.31
CA GLU A 161 5.52 11.32 -9.46
C GLU A 161 4.56 12.53 -9.43
N SER A 162 3.82 12.76 -10.53
CA SER A 162 2.76 13.76 -10.67
C SER A 162 1.51 13.16 -11.33
N LEU A 163 0.32 13.70 -11.04
CA LEU A 163 -0.98 13.24 -11.57
C LEU A 163 -1.12 13.49 -13.07
N ASP A 164 -0.40 14.46 -13.62
CA ASP A 164 -0.34 14.71 -15.07
C ASP A 164 0.38 13.60 -15.86
N GLY A 165 0.91 12.59 -15.16
CA GLY A 165 1.62 11.46 -15.73
C GLY A 165 3.11 11.73 -15.95
N SER A 166 3.61 12.90 -15.58
CA SER A 166 5.05 13.19 -15.64
C SER A 166 5.84 12.46 -14.54
N GLY A 167 7.13 12.24 -14.82
CA GLY A 167 8.06 11.57 -13.91
C GLY A 167 7.99 10.04 -13.91
N PRO A 168 8.85 9.39 -13.11
CA PRO A 168 8.88 7.93 -12.96
C PRO A 168 7.57 7.41 -12.35
N ARG A 169 7.25 6.16 -12.71
CA ARG A 169 6.12 5.40 -12.14
C ARG A 169 6.62 4.56 -10.97
N GLY A 170 5.89 4.60 -9.85
CA GLY A 170 6.24 3.93 -8.61
C GLY A 170 6.80 4.93 -7.61
N VAL A 171 6.02 5.23 -6.59
CA VAL A 171 6.40 6.17 -5.53
C VAL A 171 6.15 5.58 -4.15
N ILE A 172 6.96 6.01 -3.18
CA ILE A 172 6.77 5.73 -1.77
C ILE A 172 6.59 7.05 -1.04
N PHE A 173 5.44 7.19 -0.38
CA PHE A 173 5.22 8.24 0.61
C PHE A 173 5.62 7.73 1.98
N HIS A 174 6.23 8.58 2.80
CA HIS A 174 6.45 8.27 4.21
C HIS A 174 6.35 9.52 5.09
N ALA A 175 5.90 9.31 6.32
CA ALA A 175 5.82 10.37 7.32
C ALA A 175 6.13 9.82 8.71
N ILE A 176 6.80 10.64 9.52
CA ILE A 176 7.00 10.41 10.94
C ILE A 176 6.40 11.60 11.69
N LYS A 177 5.63 11.32 12.73
CA LYS A 177 4.97 12.35 13.53
C LYS A 177 6.00 13.36 14.06
N GLY A 178 5.84 14.62 13.68
CA GLY A 178 6.73 15.72 14.07
C GLY A 178 7.91 15.96 13.13
N GLU A 179 8.21 15.04 12.20
CA GLU A 179 9.33 15.19 11.25
C GLU A 179 8.85 15.61 9.85
N GLY A 180 7.55 15.46 9.58
CA GLY A 180 6.91 15.83 8.33
C GLY A 180 6.70 14.63 7.40
N SER A 181 6.35 14.94 6.15
CA SER A 181 6.00 13.98 5.11
C SER A 181 6.88 14.15 3.87
N TYR A 182 7.22 13.03 3.26
CA TYR A 182 8.16 12.93 2.17
C TYR A 182 7.69 11.93 1.12
N MET A 183 8.15 12.12 -0.12
CA MET A 183 7.93 11.21 -1.24
C MET A 183 9.26 10.94 -1.93
N GLN A 184 9.44 9.73 -2.44
CA GLN A 184 10.56 9.34 -3.29
C GLN A 184 10.08 8.28 -4.29
N THR A 185 10.90 7.97 -5.28
CA THR A 185 10.68 6.80 -6.14
C THR A 185 10.71 5.52 -5.33
N ASP A 186 10.01 4.49 -5.80
CA ASP A 186 10.10 3.17 -5.17
C ASP A 186 11.40 2.42 -5.50
N ASP A 187 12.24 2.95 -6.38
CA ASP A 187 13.69 2.66 -6.40
C ASP A 187 14.41 3.59 -5.41
N ILE A 188 14.56 3.08 -4.20
CA ILE A 188 15.15 3.77 -3.05
C ILE A 188 16.68 3.69 -2.99
N THR A 189 17.32 3.01 -3.96
CA THR A 189 18.78 3.08 -4.09
C THR A 189 19.20 4.48 -4.52
N ASP A 190 18.27 5.26 -5.09
CA ASP A 190 18.38 6.67 -5.40
C ASP A 190 17.83 7.56 -4.27
N VAL A 191 18.51 7.54 -3.12
CA VAL A 191 18.11 8.32 -1.93
C VAL A 191 18.16 9.84 -2.14
N VAL A 192 18.78 10.31 -3.22
CA VAL A 192 18.96 11.74 -3.54
C VAL A 192 17.63 12.39 -3.93
N ASN A 193 16.66 11.61 -4.40
CA ASN A 193 15.39 12.12 -4.92
C ASN A 193 14.24 12.18 -3.91
N THR A 194 14.54 12.19 -2.60
CA THR A 194 13.50 12.39 -1.57
C THR A 194 13.01 13.84 -1.54
N LYS A 195 11.71 14.04 -1.82
CA LYS A 195 11.04 15.35 -1.83
C LYS A 195 10.19 15.54 -0.58
N ARG A 196 10.33 16.68 0.08
CA ARG A 196 9.43 17.08 1.17
C ARG A 196 8.09 17.49 0.59
N LEU A 197 7.02 17.04 1.23
CA LEU A 197 5.65 17.29 0.79
C LEU A 197 5.01 18.44 1.55
N SER A 198 4.09 19.11 0.88
CA SER A 198 3.19 20.11 1.46
C SER A 198 1.85 20.01 0.73
N VAL A 199 0.77 20.11 1.50
CA VAL A 199 -0.58 20.25 0.93
C VAL A 199 -0.68 21.56 0.15
N SER A 200 -1.67 21.62 -0.74
CA SER A 200 -2.01 22.81 -1.51
C SER A 200 -2.34 24.00 -0.60
N ASP A 201 -1.94 25.19 -0.99
CA ASP A 201 -2.25 26.47 -0.34
C ASP A 201 -3.51 27.14 -0.91
N VAL A 202 -4.25 26.47 -1.79
CA VAL A 202 -5.53 26.96 -2.33
C VAL A 202 -6.55 27.04 -1.19
N CYS A 203 -6.84 28.29 -0.78
CA CYS A 203 -7.78 28.59 0.30
C CYS A 203 -9.22 28.85 -0.19
N ASP A 204 -9.40 29.20 -1.47
CA ASP A 204 -10.73 29.41 -2.05
C ASP A 204 -11.24 28.08 -2.64
N PRO A 205 -12.31 27.49 -2.07
CA PRO A 205 -12.79 26.18 -2.47
C PRO A 205 -13.29 26.17 -3.93
N MET A 206 -13.60 27.32 -4.54
CA MET A 206 -13.94 27.41 -5.96
C MET A 206 -12.82 26.87 -6.88
N TYR A 207 -11.56 26.98 -6.44
CA TYR A 207 -10.38 26.52 -7.16
C TYR A 207 -9.81 25.20 -6.62
N GLY A 208 -10.45 24.61 -5.61
CA GLY A 208 -10.00 23.35 -5.01
C GLY A 208 -10.33 22.14 -5.89
N VAL A 209 -9.44 21.16 -5.91
CA VAL A 209 -9.62 19.89 -6.63
C VAL A 209 -10.09 18.80 -5.66
N PHE A 210 -11.24 18.22 -5.96
CA PHE A 210 -11.81 17.12 -5.17
C PHE A 210 -11.22 15.79 -5.62
N MET A 211 -11.06 14.89 -4.67
CA MET A 211 -10.64 13.52 -4.88
C MET A 211 -11.68 12.56 -4.30
N GLU A 212 -12.02 11.52 -5.05
CA GLU A 212 -13.05 10.54 -4.68
C GLU A 212 -12.55 9.12 -4.98
N SER A 213 -13.20 8.12 -4.38
CA SER A 213 -12.99 6.73 -4.78
C SER A 213 -13.54 6.50 -6.19
N VAL A 214 -12.99 5.52 -6.94
CA VAL A 214 -13.57 5.12 -8.24
C VAL A 214 -14.91 4.41 -8.05
N GLU A 215 -15.01 3.62 -6.99
CA GLU A 215 -16.19 2.83 -6.67
C GLU A 215 -17.22 3.65 -5.89
N SER A 216 -18.39 3.82 -6.48
CA SER A 216 -19.54 4.51 -5.86
C SER A 216 -20.10 3.80 -4.64
N ALA A 217 -19.79 2.51 -4.44
CA ALA A 217 -20.14 1.77 -3.23
C ALA A 217 -19.26 2.15 -2.03
N HIS A 218 -18.09 2.76 -2.27
CA HIS A 218 -17.14 3.15 -1.23
C HIS A 218 -17.21 4.65 -0.88
N SER A 219 -17.95 5.46 -1.64
CA SER A 219 -18.18 6.88 -1.37
C SER A 219 -19.46 7.38 -2.04
N SER A 220 -20.20 8.28 -1.39
CA SER A 220 -21.42 8.85 -1.97
C SER A 220 -21.09 9.97 -2.98
N HIS A 221 -20.85 9.60 -4.24
CA HIS A 221 -20.58 10.59 -5.30
C HIS A 221 -21.67 11.64 -5.45
N ALA A 222 -22.92 11.28 -5.16
CA ALA A 222 -24.04 12.23 -5.19
C ALA A 222 -23.89 13.30 -4.10
N LEU A 223 -23.46 12.91 -2.88
CA LEU A 223 -23.20 13.86 -1.81
C LEU A 223 -21.98 14.73 -2.12
N SER A 224 -20.88 14.12 -2.61
CA SER A 224 -19.67 14.86 -3.01
C SER A 224 -19.96 15.89 -4.10
N ALA A 225 -20.76 15.53 -5.11
CA ALA A 225 -21.20 16.45 -6.15
C ALA A 225 -22.05 17.61 -5.60
N GLN A 226 -22.93 17.34 -4.63
CA GLN A 226 -23.72 18.40 -3.97
C GLN A 226 -22.83 19.36 -3.18
N VAL A 227 -21.86 18.83 -2.41
CA VAL A 227 -20.90 19.64 -1.66
C VAL A 227 -20.05 20.49 -2.59
N ALA A 228 -19.51 19.90 -3.67
CA ALA A 228 -18.74 20.61 -4.69
C ALA A 228 -19.55 21.75 -5.34
N ALA A 229 -20.83 21.50 -5.66
CA ALA A 229 -21.72 22.52 -6.21
C ALA A 229 -21.99 23.66 -5.22
N MET A 230 -22.23 23.35 -3.94
CA MET A 230 -22.43 24.37 -2.89
C MET A 230 -21.19 25.24 -2.68
N LEU A 231 -20.01 24.65 -2.79
CA LEU A 231 -18.72 25.35 -2.66
C LEU A 231 -18.28 26.06 -3.94
N GLY A 232 -19.01 25.92 -5.04
CA GLY A 232 -18.70 26.55 -6.32
C GLY A 232 -17.45 25.99 -7.01
N VAL A 233 -17.06 24.75 -6.69
CA VAL A 233 -15.87 24.08 -7.25
C VAL A 233 -15.97 24.02 -8.77
N LYS A 234 -14.92 24.45 -9.47
CA LYS A 234 -14.89 24.50 -10.94
C LYS A 234 -14.27 23.27 -11.60
N SER A 235 -13.33 22.61 -10.91
CA SER A 235 -12.64 21.43 -11.45
C SER A 235 -13.51 20.17 -11.34
N ALA A 236 -13.34 19.25 -12.29
CA ALA A 236 -13.87 17.90 -12.15
C ALA A 236 -13.15 17.13 -11.01
N PRO A 237 -13.84 16.23 -10.30
CA PRO A 237 -13.20 15.41 -9.29
C PRO A 237 -12.24 14.39 -9.92
N ILE A 238 -11.13 14.13 -9.23
CA ILE A 238 -10.17 13.09 -9.59
C ILE A 238 -10.56 11.80 -8.86
N ARG A 239 -10.78 10.73 -9.62
CA ARG A 239 -11.16 9.43 -9.05
C ARG A 239 -9.97 8.49 -9.01
N MET A 240 -9.74 7.89 -7.86
CA MET A 240 -8.60 7.00 -7.64
C MET A 240 -8.94 5.94 -6.58
N ASP A 241 -8.57 4.69 -6.81
CA ASP A 241 -8.66 3.63 -5.81
C ASP A 241 -7.53 3.75 -4.77
N SER A 242 -7.68 3.06 -3.64
CA SER A 242 -6.68 2.98 -2.54
C SER A 242 -6.37 4.29 -1.80
N GLN A 243 -5.55 4.16 -0.77
CA GLN A 243 -4.97 5.19 0.07
C GLN A 243 -3.91 6.00 -0.66
N ALA A 244 -3.55 5.66 -1.91
CA ALA A 244 -2.76 6.53 -2.79
C ALA A 244 -3.32 7.97 -2.85
N LYS A 245 -4.65 8.12 -2.69
CA LYS A 245 -5.33 9.41 -2.52
C LYS A 245 -4.71 10.29 -1.43
N TYR A 246 -4.36 9.73 -0.27
CA TYR A 246 -3.72 10.48 0.81
C TYR A 246 -2.33 10.99 0.41
N GLY A 247 -1.58 10.20 -0.36
CA GLY A 247 -0.29 10.63 -0.92
C GLY A 247 -0.45 11.79 -1.90
N VAL A 248 -1.48 11.75 -2.75
CA VAL A 248 -1.80 12.82 -3.70
C VAL A 248 -2.23 14.12 -3.01
N ILE A 249 -3.01 14.03 -1.92
CA ILE A 249 -3.32 15.20 -1.08
C ILE A 249 -2.05 15.73 -0.43
N ALA A 250 -1.23 14.86 0.14
CA ALA A 250 -0.02 15.26 0.85
C ALA A 250 0.97 16.02 -0.05
N ARG A 251 1.06 15.68 -1.34
CA ARG A 251 1.88 16.40 -2.33
C ARG A 251 1.22 17.66 -2.93
N GLY A 252 0.00 17.99 -2.51
CA GLY A 252 -0.68 19.25 -2.84
C GLY A 252 -1.33 19.30 -4.22
N GLU A 253 -1.54 18.17 -4.88
CA GLU A 253 -2.19 18.11 -6.20
C GLU A 253 -3.71 18.03 -6.12
N THR A 254 -4.25 17.72 -4.94
CA THR A 254 -5.69 17.81 -4.62
C THR A 254 -5.90 18.45 -3.24
N ASN A 255 -7.13 18.90 -2.98
CA ASN A 255 -7.45 19.72 -1.81
C ASN A 255 -8.38 19.02 -0.82
N LEU A 256 -9.27 18.16 -1.31
CA LEU A 256 -10.30 17.52 -0.50
C LEU A 256 -10.47 16.08 -0.92
N PHE A 257 -10.52 15.16 0.04
CA PHE A 257 -10.96 13.78 -0.19
C PHE A 257 -12.32 13.55 0.46
N MET A 258 -13.24 12.96 -0.31
CA MET A 258 -14.60 12.59 0.09
C MET A 258 -14.99 11.18 -0.32
#